data_AF-A0A522ZYD8-F1
#
_entry.id   AF-A0A522ZYD8-F1
#
_cell.length_a   1.000
_cell.length_b   1.000
_cell.length_c   1.000
_cell.angle_alpha   90.00
_cell.angle_beta   90.00
_cell.angle_gamma   90.00
#
_symmetry.space_group_name_H-M   'P 1'
#
loop_
_entity.id
_entity.type
_entity.pdbx_description
1 polymer ?
#
loop_
_entity_poly.entity_id
_entity_poly.type
_entity_poly.pdbx_seq_one_letter_code
_entity_poly.pdbx_strand_id
1 'polypeptide(L)'
;MLDRIKASLPSLAPAEQRVGKLVLADPRAFANLPVSELAERSHVSKPTVIRFCRSMGYDGLSDFKLKLAGSVSEGVPFIHRS
;
A
#
# COMPACT_ATOMS: atom_id res chain seq x y z
N MET A 1 8.77 5.81 -0.33
CA MET A 1 7.64 5.14 0.37
C MET A 1 7.69 3.62 0.19
N LEU A 2 7.74 3.11 -1.04
CA LEU A 2 7.75 1.67 -1.32
C LEU A 2 8.94 0.94 -0.68
N ASP A 3 10.14 1.53 -0.69
CA ASP A 3 11.32 0.93 -0.04
C ASP A 3 11.15 0.78 1.47
N ARG A 4 10.48 1.74 2.12
CA ARG A 4 10.16 1.66 3.55
C ARG A 4 9.19 0.51 3.84
N ILE A 5 8.20 0.30 2.98
CA ILE A 5 7.26 -0.85 3.09
C ILE A 5 8.03 -2.16 2.90
N LYS A 6 8.90 -2.25 1.90
CA LYS A 6 9.73 -3.44 1.65
C LYS A 6 10.64 -3.76 2.84
N ALA A 7 11.27 -2.74 3.41
CA ALA A 7 12.16 -2.89 4.57
C ALA A 7 11.41 -3.26 5.86
N SER A 8 10.15 -2.83 6.04
CA SER A 8 9.37 -3.15 7.23
C SER A 8 8.74 -4.54 7.20
N LEU A 9 8.55 -5.15 6.02
CA LEU A 9 7.89 -6.45 5.87
C LEU A 9 8.35 -7.52 6.87
N PRO A 10 9.66 -7.75 7.10
CA PRO A 10 10.11 -8.81 8.02
C PRO A 10 9.66 -8.59 9.48
N SER A 11 9.42 -7.34 9.88
CA SER A 11 9.00 -6.96 11.24
C SER A 11 7.48 -6.91 11.44
N LEU A 12 6.69 -7.01 10.36
CA LEU A 12 5.23 -6.93 10.44
C LEU A 12 4.62 -8.28 10.82
N ALA A 13 3.43 -8.26 11.44
CA ALA A 13 2.67 -9.48 11.66
C ALA A 13 2.31 -10.17 10.32
N PRO A 14 2.17 -11.51 10.25
CA PRO A 14 1.94 -12.22 8.98
C PRO A 14 0.74 -11.71 8.16
N ALA A 15 -0.32 -11.24 8.83
CA ALA A 15 -1.47 -10.66 8.16
C ALA A 15 -1.16 -9.29 7.53
N GLU A 16 -0.41 -8.43 8.23
CA GLU A 16 0.02 -7.13 7.69
C GLU A 16 1.06 -7.28 6.58
N GLN A 17 1.93 -8.29 6.65
CA GLN A 17 2.84 -8.64 5.56
C GLN A 17 2.11 -8.91 4.26
N ARG A 18 0.95 -9.59 4.30
CA ARG A 18 0.14 -9.85 3.10
C ARG A 18 -0.39 -8.55 2.49
N VAL A 19 -0.79 -7.59 3.32
CA VAL A 19 -1.19 -6.26 2.86
C VAL A 19 0.01 -5.54 2.23
N GLY A 20 1.16 -5.52 2.89
CA GLY A 20 2.38 -4.90 2.35
C GLY A 20 2.84 -5.51 1.04
N LYS A 21 2.74 -6.85 0.89
CA LYS A 21 3.02 -7.55 -0.38
C LYS A 21 2.05 -7.13 -1.48
N LEU A 22 0.75 -6.99 -1.18
CA LEU A 22 -0.24 -6.50 -2.13
C LEU A 22 0.09 -5.07 -2.58
N VAL A 23 0.50 -4.19 -1.66
CA VAL A 23 0.94 -2.82 -2.01
C VAL A 23 2.14 -2.86 -2.95
N LEU A 24 3.16 -3.67 -2.66
CA LEU A 24 4.38 -3.74 -3.47
C LEU A 24 4.15 -4.40 -4.84
N ALA A 25 3.16 -5.28 -4.96
CA ALA A 25 2.83 -5.93 -6.22
C ALA A 25 2.20 -4.96 -7.23
N ASP A 26 1.26 -4.12 -6.78
CA ASP A 26 0.67 -3.07 -7.61
C ASP A 26 0.26 -1.84 -6.75
N PRO A 27 1.18 -0.88 -6.56
CA PRO A 27 0.91 0.33 -5.81
C PRO A 27 -0.23 1.18 -6.39
N ARG A 28 -0.37 1.20 -7.72
CA ARG A 28 -1.40 2.00 -8.41
C ARG A 28 -2.78 1.40 -8.17
N ALA A 29 -2.92 0.10 -8.33
CA ALA A 29 -4.17 -0.57 -8.03
C ALA A 29 -4.51 -0.42 -6.55
N PHE A 30 -3.56 -0.65 -5.64
CA PHE A 30 -3.81 -0.53 -4.20
C PHE A 30 -4.39 0.83 -3.81
N ALA A 31 -3.86 1.92 -4.37
CA ALA A 31 -4.35 3.28 -4.12
C ALA A 31 -5.84 3.45 -4.50
N ASN A 32 -6.32 2.75 -5.53
CA ASN A 32 -7.65 2.92 -6.10
C ASN A 32 -8.70 1.91 -5.59
N LEU A 33 -8.30 0.74 -5.06
CA LEU A 33 -9.25 -0.31 -4.66
C LEU A 33 -9.93 -0.04 -3.30
N PRO A 34 -11.23 -0.33 -3.12
CA PRO A 34 -11.89 -0.15 -1.82
C PRO A 34 -11.32 -1.09 -0.76
N VAL A 35 -11.47 -0.74 0.53
CA VAL A 35 -10.92 -1.53 1.64
C VAL A 35 -11.43 -2.98 1.68
N SER A 36 -12.65 -3.23 1.21
CA SER A 36 -13.20 -4.59 1.08
C SER A 36 -12.37 -5.44 0.12
N GLU A 37 -12.05 -4.89 -1.05
CA GLU A 37 -11.29 -5.56 -2.08
C GLU A 37 -9.83 -5.76 -1.65
N LEU A 38 -9.24 -4.77 -0.98
CA LEU A 38 -7.89 -4.91 -0.41
C LEU A 38 -7.84 -6.03 0.64
N ALA A 39 -8.86 -6.11 1.49
CA ALA A 39 -8.98 -7.15 2.51
C ALA A 39 -9.11 -8.54 1.87
N GLU A 40 -9.97 -8.67 0.85
CA GLU A 40 -10.16 -9.91 0.11
C GLU A 40 -8.89 -10.37 -0.61
N ARG A 41 -8.25 -9.50 -1.40
CA ARG A 41 -7.03 -9.83 -2.16
C ARG A 41 -5.83 -10.16 -1.28
N SER A 42 -5.74 -9.59 -0.08
CA SER A 42 -4.68 -9.93 0.89
C SER A 42 -5.09 -11.04 1.86
N HIS A 43 -6.32 -11.55 1.73
CA HIS A 43 -6.92 -12.58 2.60
C HIS A 43 -6.90 -12.19 4.08
N VAL A 44 -7.21 -10.94 4.40
CA VAL A 44 -7.28 -10.39 5.75
C VAL A 44 -8.63 -9.73 6.02
N SER A 45 -8.85 -9.29 7.25
CA SER A 45 -10.00 -8.46 7.59
C SER A 45 -9.77 -6.97 7.30
N LYS A 46 -10.84 -6.20 7.04
CA LYS A 46 -10.75 -4.73 6.84
C LYS A 46 -9.96 -4.00 7.95
N PRO A 47 -10.15 -4.31 9.26
CA PRO A 47 -9.33 -3.71 10.31
C PRO A 47 -7.84 -4.02 10.20
N THR A 48 -7.45 -5.16 9.62
CA THR A 48 -6.04 -5.51 9.40
C THR A 48 -5.41 -4.62 8.33
N VAL A 49 -6.14 -4.26 7.28
CA VAL A 49 -5.67 -3.29 6.28
C VAL A 49 -5.41 -1.93 6.93
N ILE A 50 -6.31 -1.49 7.82
CA ILE A 50 -6.16 -0.21 8.54
C ILE A 50 -4.99 -0.27 9.53
N ARG A 51 -4.84 -1.39 10.27
CA ARG A 51 -3.69 -1.61 11.17
C ARG A 51 -2.37 -1.55 10.42
N PHE A 52 -2.25 -2.22 9.27
CA PHE A 52 -1.06 -2.12 8.43
C PHE A 52 -0.72 -0.66 8.10
N CYS A 53 -1.71 0.16 7.70
CA CYS A 53 -1.48 1.57 7.40
C CYS A 53 -0.94 2.33 8.63
N ARG A 54 -1.48 2.05 9.82
CA ARG A 54 -1.02 2.63 11.09
C ARG A 54 0.36 2.15 11.52
N SER A 55 0.66 0.86 11.34
CA SER A 55 1.99 0.27 11.57
C SER A 55 3.05 0.90 10.68
N MET A 56 2.66 1.41 9.50
CA MET A 56 3.52 2.20 8.62
C MET A 56 3.61 3.69 8.99
N GLY A 57 2.95 4.13 10.07
CA GLY A 57 3.00 5.49 10.60
C GLY A 57 2.05 6.47 9.91
N TYR A 58 0.94 5.99 9.35
CA TYR A 58 -0.11 6.82 8.74
C TYR A 58 -1.38 6.79 9.60
N ASP A 59 -2.25 7.79 9.48
CA ASP A 59 -3.44 7.89 10.33
C ASP A 59 -4.48 6.78 10.04
N GLY A 60 -4.47 6.27 8.82
CA GLY A 60 -5.32 5.19 8.36
C GLY A 60 -5.20 4.96 6.85
N LEU A 61 -6.17 4.25 6.27
CA LEU A 61 -6.13 3.87 4.85
C LEU A 61 -6.21 5.07 3.91
N SER A 62 -7.03 6.08 4.21
CA SER A 62 -7.19 7.25 3.34
C SER A 62 -5.91 8.07 3.22
N ASP A 63 -5.26 8.38 4.35
CA ASP A 63 -3.96 9.07 4.37
C ASP A 63 -2.88 8.24 3.66
N PHE A 64 -2.79 6.94 3.97
CA PHE A 64 -1.86 6.03 3.30
C PHE A 64 -2.03 6.06 1.77
N LYS A 65 -3.27 5.97 1.27
CA LYS A 65 -3.56 5.98 -0.17
C LYS A 65 -3.21 7.31 -0.83
N LEU A 66 -3.46 8.43 -0.16
CA LEU A 66 -3.10 9.77 -0.65
C LEU A 66 -1.58 9.89 -0.84
N LYS A 67 -0.79 9.47 0.16
CA LYS A 67 0.67 9.48 0.08
C LYS A 67 1.21 8.48 -0.94
N LEU A 68 0.57 7.32 -1.05
CA LEU A 68 0.92 6.30 -2.05
C LEU A 68 0.71 6.82 -3.47
N ALA A 69 -0.43 7.44 -3.76
CA ALA A 69 -0.75 8.00 -5.08
C ALA A 69 0.28 9.06 -5.52
N GLY A 70 0.71 9.92 -4.60
CA GLY A 70 1.81 10.88 -4.84
C GLY A 70 3.12 10.17 -5.21
N SER A 71 3.52 9.18 -4.40
CA SER A 71 4.78 8.45 -4.61
C SER A 71 4.87 7.65 -5.92
N VAL A 72 3.72 7.25 -6.48
CA VAL A 72 3.65 6.43 -7.70
C VAL A 72 3.49 7.30 -8.96
N SER A 73 3.05 8.55 -8.79
CA SER A 73 2.97 9.54 -9.87
C SER A 73 4.36 10.12 -10.21
N GLU A 74 5.25 10.23 -9.23
CA GLU A 74 6.64 10.68 -9.44
C GLU A 74 7.52 9.66 -10.19
N GLY A 75 7.08 8.40 -10.31
CA GLY A 75 7.82 7.30 -10.95
C GLY A 75 7.56 7.12 -12.45
N VAL A 76 6.86 8.04 -13.12
CA VAL A 76 6.72 8.01 -14.59
C VAL A 76 7.76 8.95 -15.19
N PRO A 77 8.81 8.45 -15.87
CA PRO A 77 9.55 9.29 -16.79
C PRO A 77 8.53 9.69 -17.87
N PHE A 78 8.20 10.98 -17.95
CA PHE A 78 7.50 11.52 -19.10
C PHE A 78 8.37 11.28 -20.34
N ILE A 79 8.17 10.15 -21.03
CA ILE A 79 8.65 10.00 -22.40
C ILE A 79 7.73 10.83 -23.29
N HIS A 80 8.04 12.12 -23.40
CA HIS A 80 7.59 12.90 -24.54
C HIS A 80 8.29 12.31 -25.77
N ARG A 81 7.56 11.51 -26.56
CA ARG A 81 8.01 11.13 -27.90
C ARG A 81 7.48 12.20 -28.84
N SER A 82 8.41 12.96 -29.39
CA SER A 82 8.25 13.89 -30.52
C SER A 82 7.66 13.20 -31.74
#